data_AF-A0A2G9XYJ8-F1
#
_entry.id   AF-A0A2G9XYJ8-F1
#
_cell.length_a   1.000
_cell.length_b   1.000
_cell.length_c   1.000
_cell.angle_alpha   90.00
_cell.angle_beta   90.00
_cell.angle_gamma   90.00
#
_symmetry.space_group_name_H-M   'P 1'
#
loop_
_entity.id
_entity.type
_entity.pdbx_description
1 polymer ?
#
loop_
_entity_poly.entity_id
_entity_poly.type
_entity_poly.pdbx_seq_one_letter_code
_entity_poly.pdbx_strand_id
1 'polypeptide(L)' 'YLGKERVLENISLEANPGEIVAIVRRSGVGKTTLVSLIPRFYEPQEG' A
#
# COMPACT_ATOMS: atom_id res chain seq x y z
N TYR A 1 -11.18 3.90 10.06
CA TYR A 1 -10.52 2.66 10.52
C TYR A 1 -10.18 2.84 11.99
N LEU A 2 -10.83 2.10 12.89
CA LEU A 2 -10.74 2.26 14.35
C LEU A 2 -9.41 1.76 14.96
N GLY A 3 -8.29 1.88 14.24
CA GLY A 3 -6.93 1.62 14.72
C GLY A 3 -6.61 0.21 15.21
N LYS A 4 -7.56 -0.74 15.18
CA LYS A 4 -7.41 -2.06 15.80
C LYS A 4 -6.85 -3.15 14.89
N GLU A 5 -6.89 -2.99 13.57
CA GLU A 5 -6.34 -3.95 12.62
C GLU A 5 -5.45 -3.25 11.61
N ARG A 6 -4.24 -3.81 11.41
CA ARG A 6 -3.28 -3.35 10.40
C ARG A 6 -3.86 -3.65 9.02
N VAL A 7 -4.06 -2.60 8.21
CA VAL A 7 -4.59 -2.72 6.84
C VAL A 7 -3.54 -3.30 5.89
N LEU A 8 -2.26 -3.04 6.18
CA LEU A 8 -1.09 -3.53 5.46
C LEU A 8 -0.06 -3.99 6.50
N GLU A 9 0.61 -5.10 6.23
CA GLU A 9 1.61 -5.67 7.11
C GLU A 9 2.72 -6.32 6.27
N ASN A 10 3.98 -6.01 6.57
CA ASN A 10 5.18 -6.58 5.95
C ASN A 10 5.16 -6.58 4.41
N ILE A 11 4.82 -5.44 3.81
CA ILE A 11 4.83 -5.27 2.34
C ILE A 11 6.16 -4.66 1.90
N SER A 12 6.80 -5.28 0.91
CA SER A 12 7.96 -4.74 0.21
C SER A 12 7.65 -4.66 -1.28
N LEU A 13 8.01 -3.54 -1.91
CA LEU A 13 7.83 -3.32 -3.34
C LEU A 13 9.10 -2.66 -3.88
N GLU A 14 9.54 -3.12 -5.04
CA GLU A 14 10.61 -2.52 -5.82
C GLU A 14 10.07 -2.29 -7.24
N ALA A 15 10.47 -1.18 -7.87
CA ALA A 15 10.09 -0.85 -9.23
C ALA A 15 11.25 -0.12 -9.91
N ASN A 16 11.58 -0.53 -11.13
CA ASN A 16 12.65 0.06 -11.92
C ASN A 16 12.14 1.28 -12.72
N PRO A 17 13.04 2.19 -13.14
CA PRO A 17 12.67 3.28 -14.04
C PRO A 17 12.00 2.78 -15.33
N GLY A 18 10.80 3.27 -15.61
CA GLY A 18 10.02 2.87 -16.79
C GLY A 18 9.21 1.58 -16.62
N GLU A 19 9.29 0.92 -15.47
CA GLU A 19 8.50 -0.28 -15.17
C GLU A 19 7.05 0.07 -14.81
N ILE A 20 6.10 -0.69 -15.36
CA ILE A 20 4.68 -0.57 -15.01
C ILE A 20 4.31 -1.72 -14.07
N VAL A 21 4.04 -1.39 -12.81
CA VAL A 21 3.63 -2.36 -11.79
C VAL A 21 2.12 -2.28 -11.55
N ALA A 22 1.42 -3.41 -11.63
CA ALA A 22 0.00 -3.50 -11.35
C ALA A 22 -0.28 -4.21 -10.02
N ILE A 23 -0.96 -3.53 -9.10
CA ILE A 23 -1.40 -4.12 -7.83
C ILE A 23 -2.79 -4.73 -8.04
N VAL A 24 -2.94 -6.06 -7.89
CA VAL A 24 -4.20 -6.82 -8.08
C VAL A 24 -4.66 -7.53 -6.80
N ARG A 25 -5.97 -7.44 -6.51
CA ARG A 25 -6.67 -7.92 -5.30
C ARG A 25 -8.18 -7.66 -5.46
N ARG A 26 -9.00 -8.45 -4.76
CA ARG A 26 -10.46 -8.24 -4.65
C ARG A 26 -10.77 -6.88 -3.99
N SER A 27 -11.96 -6.35 -4.25
CA SER A 27 -12.45 -5.09 -3.68
C SER A 27 -12.44 -5.11 -2.14
N GLY A 28 -12.11 -3.99 -1.50
CA GLY A 28 -12.23 -3.80 -0.05
C GLY A 28 -11.02 -4.18 0.80
N VAL A 29 -9.94 -4.70 0.22
CA VAL A 29 -8.81 -5.27 0.99
C VAL A 29 -7.55 -4.38 1.01
N GLY A 30 -7.72 -3.05 1.11
CA GLY A 30 -6.59 -2.13 1.40
C GLY A 30 -5.72 -1.70 0.21
N LYS A 31 -6.13 -1.99 -1.03
CA LYS A 31 -5.42 -1.54 -2.25
C LYS A 31 -5.22 -0.02 -2.32
N THR A 32 -6.30 0.73 -2.11
CA THR A 32 -6.25 2.19 -2.15
C THR A 32 -5.31 2.72 -1.07
N THR A 33 -5.33 2.12 0.12
CA THR A 33 -4.39 2.43 1.19
C THR A 33 -2.94 2.23 0.77
N LEU A 34 -2.61 1.12 0.11
CA LEU A 34 -1.25 0.86 -0.39
C LEU A 34 -0.83 1.88 -1.46
N VAL A 35 -1.70 2.14 -2.45
CA VAL A 35 -1.41 3.10 -3.53
C VAL A 35 -1.28 4.52 -3.00
N SER A 36 -2.02 4.89 -1.95
CA SER A 36 -1.91 6.22 -1.32
C SER A 36 -0.65 6.42 -0.48
N LEU A 37 0.02 5.36 -0.04
CA LEU A 37 1.31 5.47 0.67
C LEU A 37 2.47 5.81 -0.27
N ILE A 38 2.44 5.36 -1.54
CA ILE A 38 3.50 5.60 -2.53
C ILE A 38 3.75 7.11 -2.76
N PRO A 39 2.73 7.95 -3.03
CA PRO A 39 2.90 9.40 -3.14
C PRO A 39 2.93 10.12 -1.77
N ARG A 40 2.98 9.37 -0.65
CA ARG A 40 2.96 9.88 0.74
C ARG A 40 1.71 10.71 1.09
N PHE A 41 0.52 10.31 0.60
CA PHE A 41 -0.73 10.89 1.11
C PHE A 41 -1.06 10.43 2.54
N TYR A 42 -0.44 9.33 2.97
CA TYR A 42 -0.41 8.87 4.35
C TYR A 42 1.04 8.53 4.72
N GLU A 43 1.38 8.69 5.99
CA GLU A 43 2.65 8.20 6.52
C GLU A 43 2.49 6.74 6.99
N PRO A 44 3.44 5.85 6.67
CA PRO A 44 3.45 4.50 7.22
C PRO A 44 3.66 4.56 8.74
N GLN A 45 3.06 3.63 9.47
CA GLN A 45 3.26 3.55 10.92
C GLN A 45 4.66 3.02 11.26
N GLU A 46 5.18 2.12 10.42
CA GLU A 46 6.47 1.42 10.52
C GLU A 46 6.93 1.11 9.07
N GLY A 47 8.24 1.15 8.78
CA GLY A 47 8.77 0.85 7.43
C GLY A 47 10.07 1.55 7.08
#